data_AF-A0A940EJE1-F1
#
_entry.id   AF-A0A940EJE1-F1
#
_cell.length_a   1.000
_cell.length_b   1.000
_cell.length_c   1.000
_cell.angle_alpha   90.00
_cell.angle_beta   90.00
_cell.angle_gamma   90.00
#
_symmetry.space_group_name_H-M   'P 1'
#
loop_
_entity.id
_entity.type
_entity.pdbx_description
1 polymer ?
#
loop_
_entity_poly.entity_id
_entity_poly.type
_entity_poly.pdbx_seq_one_letter_code
_entity_poly.pdbx_strand_id
1 'polypeptide(L)'
;MLPYRCGYCKSPNRIKADFWISKIDAFGFIFLSLLLTAPVWAITSLIEEYDFISILIVLITIYLAVLSKQYKIVAILAIELLIDIVLYELGLYSYSLLVATAFLITFIKVGSKIYGFFFLCVNYKFNFELICKKCGKVSKSLKLPAQP
;
A
#
# COMPACT_ATOMS: atom_id res chain seq x y z
N MET A 1 -1.21 7.44 -15.92
CA MET A 1 -2.33 7.83 -16.80
C MET A 1 -2.61 6.71 -17.81
N LEU A 2 -3.77 6.05 -17.74
CA LEU A 2 -4.20 5.05 -18.73
C LEU A 2 -4.76 5.79 -19.97
N PRO A 3 -4.34 5.45 -21.21
CA PRO A 3 -4.87 6.10 -22.39
C PRO A 3 -6.33 5.66 -22.63
N TYR A 4 -7.27 6.52 -22.25
CA TYR A 4 -8.71 6.32 -22.49
C TYR A 4 -9.10 6.28 -23.97
N ARG A 5 -8.23 6.81 -24.84
CA ARG A 5 -8.43 6.87 -26.29
C ARG A 5 -7.36 6.06 -27.02
N CYS A 6 -7.77 5.38 -28.07
CA CYS A 6 -6.85 4.66 -28.94
C CYS A 6 -5.98 5.64 -29.75
N GLY A 7 -4.69 5.33 -29.89
CA GLY A 7 -3.75 6.15 -30.66
C GLY A 7 -4.05 6.23 -32.16
N TYR A 8 -4.79 5.25 -32.71
CA TYR A 8 -5.12 5.19 -34.15
C TYR A 8 -6.51 5.77 -34.44
N CYS A 9 -7.54 5.20 -33.81
CA CYS A 9 -8.93 5.53 -34.10
C CYS A 9 -9.44 6.76 -33.31
N LYS A 10 -8.68 7.29 -32.33
CA LYS A 10 -9.08 8.27 -31.29
C LYS A 10 -10.36 7.95 -30.51
N SER A 11 -11.03 6.84 -30.84
CA SER A 11 -12.25 6.37 -30.21
C SER A 11 -11.97 5.80 -28.82
N PRO A 12 -12.98 5.73 -27.93
CA PRO A 12 -12.79 5.23 -26.59
C PRO A 12 -12.40 3.75 -26.60
N ASN A 13 -11.48 3.40 -25.71
CA ASN A 13 -11.12 2.01 -25.44
C ASN A 13 -12.19 1.37 -24.53
N ARG A 14 -12.49 0.09 -24.77
CA ARG A 14 -13.15 -0.78 -23.78
C ARG A 14 -12.08 -1.46 -22.94
N ILE A 15 -12.41 -1.67 -21.67
CA ILE A 15 -11.58 -2.39 -20.72
C ILE A 15 -12.08 -3.83 -20.70
N LYS A 16 -11.18 -4.78 -20.90
CA LYS A 16 -11.42 -6.20 -20.63
C LYS A 16 -10.45 -6.62 -19.53
N ALA A 17 -10.97 -7.05 -18.39
CA ALA A 17 -10.17 -7.48 -17.26
C ALA A 17 -10.72 -8.83 -16.79
N ASP A 18 -9.89 -9.86 -16.86
CA ASP A 18 -10.20 -11.21 -16.38
C ASP A 18 -9.21 -11.54 -15.26
N PHE A 19 -9.73 -11.82 -14.06
CA PHE A 19 -8.93 -12.24 -12.91
C PHE A 19 -9.38 -13.62 -12.45
N TRP A 20 -8.40 -14.51 -12.26
CA TRP A 20 -8.60 -15.85 -11.75
C TRP A 20 -7.56 -16.12 -10.66
N ILE A 21 -7.96 -16.79 -9.60
CA ILE A 21 -7.09 -17.22 -8.51
C ILE A 21 -7.49 -18.63 -8.09
N SER A 22 -6.51 -19.47 -7.75
CA SER A 22 -6.78 -20.78 -7.19
C SER A 22 -7.58 -20.66 -5.89
N LYS A 23 -8.61 -21.49 -5.71
CA LYS A 23 -9.44 -21.47 -4.49
C LYS A 23 -8.60 -21.73 -3.24
N ILE A 24 -7.65 -22.67 -3.30
CA ILE A 24 -6.80 -23.02 -2.15
C ILE A 24 -5.93 -21.82 -1.72
N ASP A 25 -5.41 -21.07 -2.69
CA ASP A 25 -4.54 -19.92 -2.42
C ASP A 25 -5.34 -18.71 -1.97
N ALA A 26 -6.57 -18.54 -2.47
CA ALA A 26 -7.47 -17.51 -1.97
C ALA A 26 -7.81 -17.74 -0.49
N PHE A 27 -8.11 -18.99 -0.09
CA PHE A 27 -8.32 -19.33 1.32
C PHE A 27 -7.05 -19.16 2.15
N GLY A 28 -5.89 -19.61 1.65
CA GLY A 28 -4.60 -19.42 2.30
C GLY A 28 -4.27 -17.94 2.53
N PHE A 29 -4.53 -17.09 1.53
CA PHE A 29 -4.33 -15.65 1.64
C PHE A 29 -5.25 -15.01 2.66
N ILE A 30 -6.54 -15.37 2.69
CA ILE A 30 -7.50 -14.87 3.68
C ILE A 30 -7.07 -15.31 5.09
N PHE A 31 -6.74 -16.59 5.27
CA PHE A 31 -6.30 -17.11 6.56
C PHE A 31 -5.03 -16.41 7.05
N LEU A 32 -4.05 -16.21 6.17
CA LEU A 32 -2.80 -15.55 6.51
C LEU A 32 -2.98 -14.05 6.79
N SER A 33 -3.87 -13.39 6.05
CA SER A 33 -4.26 -12.00 6.33
C SER A 33 -4.93 -11.87 7.69
N LEU A 34 -5.74 -12.86 8.07
CA LEU A 34 -6.40 -12.91 9.37
C LEU A 34 -5.42 -13.25 10.49
N LEU A 35 -4.42 -14.09 10.23
CA LEU A 35 -3.32 -14.34 11.17
C LEU A 35 -2.47 -13.07 11.41
N LEU A 36 -2.28 -12.26 10.36
CA LEU A 36 -1.54 -11.00 10.42
C LEU A 36 -2.26 -9.89 11.19
N THR A 37 -3.56 -10.02 11.49
CA THR A 37 -4.24 -9.05 12.37
C THR A 37 -3.78 -9.17 13.81
N ALA A 38 -3.43 -10.36 14.28
CA ALA A 38 -2.94 -10.60 15.63
C ALA A 38 -1.65 -9.81 15.98
N PRO A 39 -0.57 -9.84 15.17
CA PRO A 39 0.62 -9.04 15.44
C PRO A 39 0.36 -7.54 15.28
N VAL A 40 -0.52 -7.13 14.36
CA VAL A 40 -0.92 -5.70 14.24
C VAL A 40 -1.60 -5.25 15.53
N TRP A 41 -2.57 -6.05 16.02
CA TRP A 41 -3.26 -5.80 17.28
C TRP A 41 -2.29 -5.73 18.46
N ALA A 42 -1.38 -6.70 18.58
CA ALA A 42 -0.39 -6.73 19.65
C ALA A 42 0.50 -5.47 19.64
N ILE A 43 0.96 -5.03 18.46
CA ILE A 43 1.76 -3.81 18.34
C ILE A 43 0.93 -2.58 18.70
N THR A 44 -0.33 -2.48 18.25
CA THR A 44 -1.20 -1.35 18.61
C THR A 44 -1.48 -1.29 20.11
N SER A 45 -1.70 -2.43 20.78
CA SER A 45 -1.87 -2.47 22.24
C SER A 45 -0.60 -2.05 22.98
N LEU A 46 0.58 -2.45 22.48
CA LEU A 46 1.86 -2.01 23.07
C LEU A 46 2.12 -0.51 22.88
N ILE A 47 1.64 0.09 21.78
CA ILE A 47 1.70 1.54 21.53
C ILE A 47 0.83 2.30 22.55
N GLU A 48 -0.35 1.77 22.86
CA GLU A 48 -1.28 2.36 23.84
C GLU A 48 -0.75 2.25 25.27
N GLU A 49 -0.04 1.17 25.61
CA GLU A 49 0.47 0.93 26.97
C GLU A 49 1.83 1.59 27.23
N TYR A 50 2.67 1.75 26.20
CA TYR A 50 4.03 2.25 26.34
C TYR A 50 4.36 3.38 25.36
N ASP A 51 4.36 4.63 25.87
CA ASP A 51 4.70 5.83 25.09
C ASP A 51 6.07 5.75 24.36
N PHE A 52 7.05 5.04 24.94
CA PHE A 52 8.35 4.86 24.32
C PHE A 52 8.29 4.07 22.99
N ILE A 53 7.34 3.13 22.84
CA ILE A 53 7.16 2.35 21.61
C ILE A 53 6.72 3.26 20.47
N SER A 54 5.85 4.23 20.75
CA SER A 54 5.42 5.25 19.81
C SER A 54 6.59 6.07 19.27
N ILE A 55 7.48 6.52 20.15
CA ILE A 55 8.69 7.26 19.79
C ILE A 55 9.61 6.39 18.92
N LEU A 56 9.81 5.13 19.29
CA LEU A 56 10.64 4.19 18.54
C LEU A 56 10.13 4.00 17.11
N ILE A 57 8.81 3.83 16.92
CA ILE A 57 8.19 3.66 15.60
C ILE A 57 8.39 4.89 14.74
N VAL A 58 8.21 6.10 15.29
CA VAL A 58 8.43 7.36 14.58
C VAL A 58 9.89 7.47 14.13
N LEU A 59 10.85 7.21 15.02
CA LEU A 59 12.28 7.26 14.70
C LEU A 59 12.67 6.26 13.61
N ILE A 60 12.21 5.00 13.72
CA ILE A 60 12.45 3.97 12.70
C ILE A 60 11.86 4.40 11.35
N THR A 61 10.66 4.97 11.36
CA THR A 61 9.98 5.41 10.13
C THR A 61 10.76 6.54 9.45
N ILE A 62 11.20 7.54 10.21
CA ILE A 62 12.04 8.64 9.70
C ILE A 62 13.35 8.09 9.15
N TYR A 63 14.02 7.21 9.90
CA TYR A 63 15.27 6.57 9.48
C TYR A 63 15.11 5.81 8.15
N LEU A 64 14.06 5.00 8.01
CA LEU A 64 13.75 4.27 6.78
C LEU A 64 13.39 5.21 5.61
N ALA A 65 12.72 6.32 5.87
CA ALA A 65 12.39 7.32 4.86
C ALA A 65 13.64 8.05 4.34
N VAL A 66 14.57 8.41 5.24
CA VAL A 66 15.86 9.02 4.91
C VAL A 66 16.73 8.06 4.11
N LEU A 67 16.89 6.80 4.54
CA LEU A 67 17.64 5.78 3.80
C LEU A 67 17.12 5.57 2.38
N SER A 68 15.80 5.65 2.20
CA SER A 68 15.15 5.49 0.90
C SER A 68 15.13 6.76 0.06
N LYS A 69 15.79 7.85 0.50
CA LYS A 69 15.81 9.17 -0.16
C LYS A 69 14.40 9.73 -0.44
N GLN A 70 13.43 9.40 0.41
CA GLN A 70 12.03 9.81 0.27
C GLN A 70 11.79 11.14 1.01
N TYR A 71 12.48 12.20 0.59
CA TYR A 71 12.46 13.50 1.29
C TYR A 71 11.07 14.11 1.44
N LYS A 72 10.14 13.82 0.52
CA LYS A 72 8.73 14.24 0.65
C LYS A 72 8.04 13.64 1.87
N ILE A 73 8.30 12.37 2.17
CA ILE A 73 7.72 11.67 3.32
C ILE A 73 8.33 12.24 4.62
N VAL A 74 9.64 12.48 4.61
CA VAL A 74 10.33 13.12 5.74
C VAL A 74 9.76 14.51 6.03
N ALA A 75 9.51 15.31 4.99
CA ALA A 75 8.91 16.63 5.14
C ALA A 75 7.48 16.58 5.70
N ILE A 76 6.65 15.63 5.25
CA ILE A 76 5.30 15.42 5.79
C ILE A 76 5.36 15.08 7.27
N LEU A 77 6.20 14.11 7.66
CA LEU A 77 6.36 13.72 9.06
C LEU A 77 6.89 14.87 9.93
N ALA A 78 7.79 15.70 9.41
CA ALA A 78 8.28 16.87 10.14
C ALA A 78 7.19 17.94 10.36
N ILE A 79 6.31 18.15 9.36
CA ILE A 79 5.16 19.05 9.48
C ILE A 79 4.14 18.50 10.48
N GLU A 80 3.84 17.20 10.42
CA GLU A 80 2.94 16.55 11.38
C GLU A 80 3.46 16.65 12.81
N LEU A 81 4.77 16.51 13.03
CA LEU A 81 5.38 16.69 14.34
C LEU A 81 5.15 18.11 14.89
N LEU A 82 5.28 19.14 14.04
CA LEU A 82 5.00 20.52 14.45
C LEU A 82 3.52 20.73 14.80
N ILE A 83 2.61 20.13 14.02
CA ILE A 83 1.17 20.20 14.30
C ILE A 83 0.84 19.51 15.61
N ASP A 84 1.42 18.33 15.87
CA ASP A 84 1.22 17.57 17.10
C ASP A 84 1.69 18.35 18.34
N ILE A 85 2.85 19.03 18.27
CA ILE A 85 3.35 19.87 19.36
C ILE A 85 2.37 21.00 19.68
N VAL A 86 1.87 21.71 18.65
CA VAL A 86 0.92 22.81 18.84
C VAL A 86 -0.41 22.31 19.41
N LEU A 87 -0.92 21.19 18.92
CA LEU A 87 -2.17 20.61 19.40
C LEU A 87 -2.06 20.08 20.84
N TYR A 88 -0.90 19.55 21.22
CA TYR A 88 -0.61 19.11 22.58
C TYR A 88 -0.57 20.30 23.55
N GLU A 89 0.11 21.40 23.20
CA GLU A 89 0.15 22.61 24.04
C GLU A 89 -1.22 23.25 24.23
N LEU A 90 -2.11 23.13 23.23
CA LEU A 90 -3.50 23.60 23.32
C LEU A 90 -4.42 22.68 24.13
N GLY A 91 -3.93 21.52 24.60
CA GLY A 91 -4.71 20.55 25.39
C GLY A 91 -5.84 19.88 24.60
N LEU A 92 -5.83 19.98 23.26
CA LEU A 92 -6.88 19.45 22.39
C LEU A 92 -6.62 17.99 21.98
N TYR A 93 -5.49 17.40 22.40
CA TYR A 93 -4.97 16.21 21.75
C TYR A 93 -4.10 15.35 22.68
N SER A 94 -4.38 14.04 22.70
CA SER A 94 -3.71 13.05 23.57
C SER A 94 -3.00 11.93 22.81
N TYR A 95 -3.36 11.67 21.55
CA TYR A 95 -2.77 10.60 20.73
C TYR A 95 -2.05 11.21 19.54
N SER A 96 -0.75 10.98 19.41
CA SER A 96 0.08 11.60 18.37
C SER A 96 -0.31 11.14 16.97
N LEU A 97 -0.82 12.07 16.14
CA LEU A 97 -1.20 11.84 14.74
C LEU A 97 -0.01 11.29 13.97
N LEU A 98 1.18 11.82 14.28
CA LEU A 98 2.48 11.39 13.76
C LEU A 98 2.75 9.90 13.94
N VAL A 99 2.36 9.31 15.08
CA VAL A 99 2.58 7.89 15.37
C VAL A 99 1.70 7.04 14.47
N ALA A 100 0.45 7.45 14.24
CA ALA A 100 -0.47 6.76 13.35
C ALA A 100 0.00 6.82 11.88
N THR A 101 0.42 7.99 11.39
CA THR A 101 1.00 8.12 10.05
C THR A 101 2.32 7.37 9.91
N ALA A 102 3.20 7.43 10.92
CA ALA A 102 4.46 6.69 10.92
C ALA A 102 4.23 5.18 10.87
N PHE A 103 3.28 4.67 11.67
CA PHE A 103 2.88 3.27 11.67
C PHE A 103 2.32 2.85 10.30
N LEU A 104 1.41 3.63 9.71
CA LEU A 104 0.86 3.34 8.38
C LEU A 104 1.92 3.33 7.28
N ILE A 105 2.84 4.30 7.28
CA ILE A 105 3.93 4.36 6.29
C ILE A 105 4.83 3.13 6.41
N THR A 106 5.22 2.78 7.64
CA THR A 106 6.05 1.59 7.89
C THR A 106 5.31 0.31 7.51
N PHE A 107 4.02 0.20 7.86
CA PHE A 107 3.18 -0.92 7.48
C PHE A 107 3.02 -1.06 5.97
N ILE A 108 2.77 0.03 5.23
CA ILE A 108 2.64 -0.02 3.76
C ILE A 108 3.98 -0.40 3.12
N LYS A 109 5.09 0.14 3.62
CA LYS A 109 6.42 -0.08 3.02
C LYS A 109 6.96 -1.48 3.28
N VAL A 110 6.76 -2.00 4.49
CA VAL A 110 7.13 -3.38 4.85
C VAL A 110 6.11 -4.35 4.27
N GLY A 111 4.82 -4.05 4.43
CA GLY A 111 3.70 -4.83 3.92
C GLY A 111 3.76 -5.00 2.42
N SER A 112 4.02 -3.95 1.64
CA SER A 112 4.13 -4.08 0.17
C SER A 112 5.21 -5.09 -0.29
N LYS A 113 6.31 -5.22 0.47
CA LYS A 113 7.33 -6.26 0.21
C LYS A 113 6.83 -7.65 0.58
N ILE A 114 6.21 -7.77 1.75
CA ILE A 114 5.66 -9.02 2.28
C ILE A 114 4.52 -9.53 1.37
N TYR A 115 3.55 -8.68 1.04
CA TYR A 115 2.48 -8.99 0.10
C TYR A 115 3.03 -9.28 -1.30
N GLY A 116 4.02 -8.52 -1.78
CA GLY A 116 4.71 -8.81 -3.03
C GLY A 116 5.32 -10.21 -3.06
N PHE A 117 5.92 -10.65 -1.96
CA PHE A 117 6.40 -12.03 -1.79
C PHE A 117 5.24 -13.04 -1.77
N PHE A 118 4.18 -12.79 -1.00
CA PHE A 118 3.02 -13.68 -0.97
C PHE A 118 2.37 -13.86 -2.33
N PHE A 119 2.30 -12.81 -3.17
CA PHE A 119 1.77 -12.92 -4.52
C PHE A 119 2.63 -13.82 -5.44
N LEU A 120 3.92 -14.05 -5.15
CA LEU A 120 4.73 -15.03 -5.89
C LEU A 120 4.35 -16.48 -5.55
N CYS A 121 3.78 -16.70 -4.37
CA CYS A 121 3.39 -18.04 -3.89
C CYS A 121 1.94 -18.39 -4.24
N VAL A 122 1.19 -17.45 -4.84
CA VAL A 122 -0.23 -17.61 -5.17
C VAL A 122 -0.36 -17.92 -6.66
N ASN A 123 -1.09 -18.98 -7.01
CA ASN A 123 -1.43 -19.29 -8.38
C ASN A 123 -2.63 -18.43 -8.82
N TYR A 124 -2.32 -17.30 -9.43
CA TYR A 124 -3.31 -16.40 -10.02
C TYR A 124 -3.04 -16.17 -11.51
N LYS A 125 -4.06 -15.72 -12.25
CA LYS A 125 -3.97 -15.25 -13.63
C LYS A 125 -4.77 -13.97 -13.75
N PHE A 126 -4.11 -12.89 -14.13
CA PHE A 126 -4.70 -11.60 -14.40
C PHE A 126 -4.44 -11.20 -15.84
N ASN A 127 -5.48 -11.03 -16.63
CA ASN A 127 -5.41 -10.54 -18.00
C ASN A 127 -6.14 -9.22 -18.09
N PHE A 128 -5.43 -8.18 -18.46
CA PHE A 128 -5.97 -6.85 -18.69
C PHE A 128 -5.68 -6.42 -20.12
N GLU A 129 -6.72 -6.08 -20.86
CA GLU A 129 -6.61 -5.62 -22.25
C GLU A 129 -7.43 -4.34 -22.45
N LEU A 130 -6.79 -3.33 -23.02
CA LEU A 130 -7.43 -2.12 -23.52
C LEU A 130 -7.67 -2.27 -25.01
N ILE A 131 -8.93 -2.35 -25.44
CA ILE A 131 -9.30 -2.65 -26.82
C ILE A 131 -10.04 -1.43 -27.42
N CYS A 132 -9.66 -0.91 -28.59
CA CYS A 132 -10.43 0.16 -29.26
C CYS A 132 -11.83 -0.39 -29.64
N LYS A 133 -12.91 0.31 -29.24
CA LYS A 133 -14.28 -0.13 -29.55
C LYS A 133 -14.56 -0.17 -31.06
N LYS A 134 -13.97 0.74 -31.85
CA LYS A 134 -14.18 0.83 -33.30
C LYS A 134 -13.30 -0.12 -34.12
N CYS A 135 -11.98 -0.13 -33.87
CA CYS A 135 -11.04 -0.88 -34.71
C CYS A 135 -10.56 -2.20 -34.11
N GLY A 136 -11.00 -2.54 -32.89
CA GLY A 136 -10.63 -3.80 -32.24
C GLY A 136 -9.16 -3.94 -31.84
N LYS A 137 -8.30 -2.96 -32.17
CA LYS A 137 -6.88 -3.00 -31.80
C LYS A 137 -6.71 -2.95 -30.29
N VAL A 138 -5.87 -3.86 -29.78
CA VAL A 138 -5.38 -3.84 -28.41
C VAL A 138 -4.36 -2.70 -28.29
N SER A 139 -4.70 -1.67 -27.53
CA SER A 139 -3.83 -0.51 -27.28
C SER A 139 -2.82 -0.78 -26.16
N LYS A 140 -3.19 -1.61 -25.18
CA LYS A 140 -2.30 -2.13 -24.14
C LYS A 140 -2.82 -3.48 -23.66
N SER A 141 -1.91 -4.40 -23.37
CA SER A 141 -2.20 -5.65 -22.69
C SER A 141 -1.24 -5.84 -21.52
N LEU A 142 -1.75 -6.28 -20.38
CA LEU A 142 -0.99 -6.69 -19.22
C LEU A 142 -1.48 -8.08 -18.82
N LYS A 143 -0.59 -9.07 -18.86
CA LYS A 143 -0.86 -10.44 -18.43
C LYS A 143 0.06 -10.75 -17.26
N LEU A 144 -0.51 -11.17 -16.13
CA LEU A 144 0.21 -11.61 -14.93
C LEU A 144 -0.24 -13.03 -14.54
N PRO A 145 0.65 -13.88 -14.02
CA PRO A 145 2.09 -13.67 -13.92
C PRO A 145 2.71 -13.54 -15.32
N ALA A 146 3.72 -12.69 -15.45
CA ALA A 146 4.51 -12.63 -16.68
C ALA A 146 5.11 -14.02 -16.87
N GLN A 147 4.72 -14.73 -17.93
CA GLN A 147 5.38 -15.99 -18.28
C GLN A 147 6.88 -15.67 -18.48
N PRO A 148 7.80 -16.53 -18.00
CA PRO A 148 9.22 -16.39 -18.28
C PRO A 148 9.49 -16.36 -19.79
#